data_AF-A0A6C0CEV1-F1
#
_entry.id   AF-A0A6C0CEV1-F1
#
_cell.length_a   1.000
_cell.length_b   1.000
_cell.length_c   1.000
_cell.angle_alpha   90.00
_cell.angle_beta   90.00
_cell.angle_gamma   90.00
#
_symmetry.space_group_name_H-M   'P 1'
#
loop_
_entity.id
_entity.type
_entity.pdbx_description
1 polymer ?
#
loop_
_entity_poly.entity_id
_entity_poly.type
_entity_poly.pdbx_seq_one_letter_code
_entity_poly.pdbx_strand_id
1 'polypeptide(L)'
;MDHWIKFGLAAAIIVAISDLLRKYLVGKMDPALTVLIPLSIAGPLAIIILLTNGYKNDIKKIENKDLCLLGFIGLMVPVGHYIITKTIQGIHNPGYAKTIVSLNILISSVLSLYFFKDAKLNKYTACGILLVLGGSYLITKKA
;
A
#
# COMPACT_ATOMS: atom_id res chain seq x y z
N MET A 1 4.94 -18.96 -13.38
CA MET A 1 4.59 -17.69 -12.72
C MET A 1 5.62 -17.43 -11.65
N ASP A 2 6.36 -16.34 -11.75
CA ASP A 2 7.46 -16.02 -10.85
C ASP A 2 6.98 -15.93 -9.39
N HIS A 3 7.87 -16.24 -8.45
CA HIS A 3 7.54 -16.29 -7.02
C HIS A 3 6.94 -14.96 -6.52
N TRP A 4 7.41 -13.81 -7.03
CA TRP A 4 6.90 -12.49 -6.65
C TRP A 4 5.43 -12.27 -7.05
N ILE A 5 4.97 -12.87 -8.16
CA ILE A 5 3.58 -12.75 -8.61
C ILE A 5 2.64 -13.48 -7.64
N LYS A 6 3.05 -14.65 -7.12
CA LYS A 6 2.27 -15.41 -6.14
C LYS A 6 2.09 -14.63 -4.84
N PHE A 7 3.16 -14.00 -4.34
CA PHE A 7 3.08 -13.14 -3.16
C PHE A 7 2.20 -11.91 -3.41
N GLY A 8 2.29 -11.30 -4.59
CA GLY A 8 1.43 -10.18 -4.98
C GLY A 8 -0.06 -10.55 -4.98
N LEU A 9 -0.42 -11.73 -5.49
CA LEU A 9 -1.80 -12.21 -5.49
C LEU A 9 -2.32 -12.49 -4.07
N ALA A 10 -1.51 -13.15 -3.24
CA ALA A 10 -1.86 -13.38 -1.85
C ALA A 10 -2.07 -12.06 -1.08
N ALA A 11 -1.19 -11.07 -1.30
CA ALA A 11 -1.32 -9.74 -0.73
C ALA A 11 -2.61 -9.04 -1.19
N ALA A 12 -3.00 -9.15 -2.46
CA ALA A 12 -4.23 -8.55 -2.98
C ALA A 12 -5.49 -9.07 -2.24
N ILE A 13 -5.55 -10.37 -1.97
CA ILE A 13 -6.65 -10.99 -1.21
C ILE A 13 -6.69 -10.46 0.23
N ILE A 14 -5.54 -10.45 0.91
CA ILE A 14 -5.44 -9.98 2.30
C ILE A 14 -5.84 -8.51 2.41
N VAL A 15 -5.37 -7.67 1.47
CA VAL A 15 -5.71 -6.25 1.43
C VAL A 15 -7.21 -6.05 1.21
N ALA A 16 -7.81 -6.75 0.23
CA ALA A 16 -9.24 -6.65 -0.05
C ALA A 16 -10.11 -7.01 1.18
N ILE A 17 -9.79 -8.11 1.87
CA ILE A 17 -10.48 -8.50 3.11
C ILE A 17 -10.31 -7.42 4.18
N SER A 18 -9.09 -6.90 4.34
CA SER A 18 -8.79 -5.85 5.32
C SER A 18 -9.57 -4.56 5.05
N ASP A 19 -9.79 -4.20 3.79
CA ASP A 19 -10.54 -2.99 3.42
C ASP A 19 -12.05 -3.16 3.63
N LEU A 20 -12.60 -4.35 3.38
CA LEU A 20 -14.00 -4.67 3.70
C LEU A 20 -14.24 -4.58 5.21
N LEU A 21 -13.35 -5.17 6.02
CA LEU A 21 -13.40 -5.06 7.48
C LEU A 21 -13.25 -3.60 7.93
N ARG A 22 -12.32 -2.85 7.33
CA ARG A 22 -12.13 -1.42 7.61
C ARG A 22 -13.40 -0.63 7.32
N LYS A 23 -14.07 -0.87 6.18
CA LYS A 23 -15.35 -0.22 5.85
C LYS A 23 -16.41 -0.47 6.92
N TYR A 24 -16.52 -1.71 7.38
CA TYR A 24 -17.45 -2.08 8.44
C TYR A 24 -17.15 -1.35 9.76
N LEU A 25 -15.87 -1.22 10.13
CA LEU A 25 -15.45 -0.59 11.39
C LEU A 25 -15.56 0.93 11.38
N VAL A 26 -15.24 1.58 10.26
CA VAL A 26 -15.29 3.05 10.11
C VAL A 26 -16.73 3.59 10.13
N GLY A 27 -17.73 2.74 9.91
CA GLY A 27 -19.13 3.07 10.18
C GLY A 27 -19.50 3.14 11.67
N LYS A 28 -18.64 2.62 12.56
CA LYS A 28 -18.90 2.47 14.01
C LYS A 28 -17.91 3.21 14.90
N MET A 29 -16.72 3.53 14.39
CA MET A 29 -15.60 4.06 15.16
C MET A 29 -14.88 5.15 14.38
N ASP A 30 -14.11 5.98 15.09
CA ASP A 30 -13.31 7.02 14.46
C ASP A 30 -12.26 6.42 13.48
N PRO A 31 -12.13 6.96 12.26
CA PRO A 31 -11.11 6.52 11.29
C PRO A 31 -9.69 6.44 11.85
N ALA A 32 -9.30 7.34 12.76
CA ALA A 32 -7.99 7.33 13.40
C ALA A 32 -7.78 6.07 14.25
N LEU A 33 -8.79 5.60 14.98
CA LEU A 33 -8.72 4.38 15.78
C LEU A 33 -8.57 3.13 14.90
N THR A 34 -9.28 3.12 13.76
CA THR A 34 -9.20 2.01 12.79
C THR A 34 -7.84 1.92 12.08
N VAL A 35 -6.99 2.95 12.20
CA VAL A 35 -5.62 2.96 11.70
C VAL A 35 -4.62 2.70 12.83
N LEU A 36 -4.81 3.35 13.98
CA LEU A 36 -3.91 3.25 15.12
C LEU A 36 -3.85 1.82 15.66
N ILE A 37 -4.98 1.18 15.92
CA ILE A 37 -5.01 -0.16 16.55
C ILE A 37 -4.30 -1.21 15.68
N PRO A 38 -4.58 -1.34 14.36
CA PRO A 38 -3.86 -2.30 13.53
C PRO A 38 -2.35 -2.00 13.44
N LEU A 39 -1.94 -0.74 13.36
CA LEU A 39 -0.52 -0.37 13.32
C LEU A 39 0.20 -0.71 14.64
N SER A 40 -0.47 -0.49 15.77
CA SER A 40 0.04 -0.88 17.09
C SER A 40 0.20 -2.38 17.26
N ILE A 41 -0.57 -3.21 16.53
CA ILE A 41 -0.42 -4.67 16.51
C ILE A 41 0.67 -5.09 15.51
N ALA A 42 0.75 -4.43 14.36
CA ALA A 42 1.71 -4.74 13.30
C ALA A 42 3.16 -4.51 13.73
N GLY A 43 3.43 -3.45 14.50
CA GLY A 43 4.78 -3.14 15.01
C GLY A 43 5.40 -4.28 15.82
N PRO A 44 4.77 -4.73 16.91
CA PRO A 44 5.23 -5.88 17.70
C PRO A 44 5.37 -7.16 16.87
N LEU A 45 4.41 -7.44 15.96
CA LEU A 45 4.48 -8.62 15.11
C LEU A 45 5.72 -8.59 14.19
N ALA A 46 6.04 -7.43 13.62
CA ALA A 46 7.24 -7.25 12.80
C ALA A 46 8.52 -7.48 13.61
N ILE A 47 8.55 -7.05 14.88
CA ILE A 47 9.68 -7.32 15.79
C ILE A 47 9.83 -8.82 16.04
N ILE A 48 8.73 -9.54 16.31
CA ILE A 48 8.75 -10.99 16.53
C ILE A 48 9.34 -11.71 15.31
N ILE A 49 8.85 -11.38 14.11
CA ILE A 49 9.33 -11.96 12.84
C ILE A 49 10.83 -11.69 12.65
N LEU A 50 11.29 -10.49 12.99
CA LEU A 50 12.69 -10.14 12.88
C LEU A 50 13.55 -10.96 13.84
N LEU A 51 13.09 -11.16 15.08
CA LEU A 51 13.79 -11.94 16.09
C LEU A 51 13.86 -13.43 15.72
N THR A 52 12.80 -14.01 15.16
CA THR A 52 12.77 -15.41 14.74
C THR A 52 13.69 -15.69 13.55
N ASN A 53 13.85 -14.72 12.65
CA ASN A 53 14.66 -14.89 11.45
C ASN A 53 16.14 -14.55 11.66
N GLY A 54 16.57 -14.18 12.88
CA GLY A 54 17.98 -14.00 13.22
C GLY A 54 18.62 -12.70 12.69
N TYR A 55 17.85 -11.76 12.14
CA TYR A 55 18.35 -10.50 11.56
C TYR A 55 18.84 -9.45 12.60
N LYS A 56 19.10 -9.86 13.84
CA LYS A 56 19.56 -8.98 14.93
C LYS A 56 20.85 -8.23 14.57
N ASN A 57 21.72 -8.85 13.78
CA ASN A 57 23.01 -8.28 13.41
C ASN A 57 22.92 -7.27 12.26
N ASP A 58 21.84 -7.28 11.49
CA ASP A 58 21.67 -6.36 10.36
C ASP A 58 21.04 -5.03 10.78
N ILE A 59 20.30 -5.00 11.91
CA ILE A 59 19.84 -3.75 12.54
C ILE A 59 21.04 -2.86 12.90
N LYS A 60 22.15 -3.45 13.34
CA LYS A 60 23.36 -2.70 13.74
C LYS A 60 24.14 -2.11 12.56
N LYS A 61 23.82 -2.53 11.33
CA LYS A 61 24.50 -2.07 10.10
C LYS A 61 23.74 -0.97 9.38
N ILE A 62 22.58 -0.52 9.91
CA ILE A 62 21.78 0.50 9.25
C ILE A 62 22.52 1.84 9.36
N GLU A 63 22.78 2.48 8.21
CA GLU A 63 23.41 3.79 8.17
C GLU A 63 22.45 4.90 8.62
N ASN A 64 22.98 6.04 9.09
CA ASN A 64 22.17 7.18 9.53
C ASN A 64 21.23 7.72 8.43
N LYS A 65 21.64 7.62 7.16
CA LYS A 65 20.79 8.01 6.01
C LYS A 65 19.61 7.06 5.84
N ASP A 66 19.85 5.76 5.95
CA ASP A 66 18.81 4.73 5.86
C ASP A 66 17.84 4.82 7.04
N LEU A 67 18.35 5.12 8.24
CA LEU A 67 17.51 5.42 9.40
C LEU A 67 16.58 6.61 9.18
N CYS A 68 17.08 7.69 8.56
CA CYS A 68 16.26 8.85 8.23
C CYS A 68 15.15 8.49 7.22
N LEU A 69 15.48 7.71 6.18
CA LEU A 69 14.51 7.23 5.20
C LEU A 69 13.47 6.31 5.82
N LEU A 70 13.88 5.38 6.70
CA LEU A 70 12.97 4.51 7.45
C LEU A 70 12.04 5.31 8.36
N GLY A 71 12.55 6.35 9.03
CA GLY A 71 11.75 7.27 9.82
C GLY A 71 10.70 8.00 8.97
N PHE A 72 11.09 8.47 7.78
CA PHE A 72 10.16 9.10 6.83
C PHE A 72 9.07 8.13 6.36
N ILE A 73 9.42 6.87 6.05
CA ILE A 73 8.46 5.82 5.71
C ILE A 73 7.50 5.58 6.89
N GLY A 74 8.02 5.50 8.11
CA GLY A 74 7.24 5.31 9.34
C GLY A 74 6.20 6.40 9.59
N LEU A 75 6.44 7.63 9.10
CA LEU A 75 5.47 8.73 9.13
C LEU A 75 4.48 8.67 7.97
N MET A 76 4.93 8.34 6.76
CA MET A 76 4.07 8.31 5.57
C MET A 76 3.04 7.17 5.62
N VAL A 77 3.39 6.01 6.17
CA VAL A 77 2.48 4.85 6.29
C VAL A 77 1.19 5.16 7.06
N PRO A 78 1.20 5.67 8.30
CA PRO A 78 -0.02 5.98 9.04
C PRO A 78 -0.84 7.09 8.37
N VAL A 79 -0.19 8.13 7.85
CA VAL A 79 -0.86 9.22 7.13
C VAL A 79 -1.58 8.69 5.90
N GLY A 80 -0.90 7.87 5.09
CA GLY A 80 -1.48 7.23 3.91
C GLY A 80 -2.66 6.34 4.28
N HIS A 81 -2.52 5.51 5.32
CA HIS A 81 -3.62 4.69 5.80
C HIS A 81 -4.82 5.50 6.29
N TYR A 82 -4.60 6.63 6.98
CA TYR A 82 -5.67 7.52 7.42
C TYR A 82 -6.45 8.11 6.26
N ILE A 83 -5.76 8.64 5.25
CA ILE A 83 -6.39 9.21 4.05
C ILE A 83 -7.20 8.16 3.29
N ILE A 84 -6.64 6.95 3.14
CA ILE A 84 -7.35 5.81 2.51
C ILE A 84 -8.60 5.45 3.33
N THR A 85 -8.49 5.36 4.66
CA THR A 85 -9.63 5.07 5.55
C THR A 85 -10.73 6.12 5.39
N LYS A 86 -10.37 7.40 5.34
CA LYS A 86 -11.32 8.50 5.11
C LYS A 86 -12.00 8.39 3.74
N THR A 87 -11.27 7.99 2.72
CA THR A 87 -11.84 7.75 1.38
C THR A 87 -12.85 6.59 1.42
N ILE A 88 -12.51 5.49 2.10
CA ILE A 88 -13.40 4.32 2.28
C ILE A 88 -14.64 4.69 3.11
N GLN A 89 -14.52 5.61 4.08
CA GLN A 89 -15.65 6.08 4.88
C GLN A 89 -16.78 6.65 4.02
N GLY A 90 -16.42 7.50 3.05
CA GLY A 90 -17.38 8.28 2.26
C GLY A 90 -18.10 7.54 1.13
N ILE A 91 -17.69 6.31 0.78
CA ILE A 91 -18.21 5.59 -0.39
C ILE A 91 -18.96 4.32 -0.02
N HIS A 92 -19.88 3.84 -0.88
CA HIS A 92 -20.62 2.61 -0.58
C HIS A 92 -19.77 1.35 -0.76
N ASN A 93 -18.98 1.29 -1.84
CA ASN A 93 -18.14 0.14 -2.19
C ASN A 93 -16.65 0.49 -2.01
N PRO A 94 -15.91 -0.13 -1.07
CA PRO A 94 -14.48 0.10 -0.87
C PRO A 94 -13.62 -0.12 -2.12
N GLY A 95 -14.10 -0.94 -3.06
CA GLY A 95 -13.47 -1.14 -4.36
C GLY A 95 -13.31 0.15 -5.17
N TYR A 96 -14.24 1.11 -5.05
CA TYR A 96 -14.13 2.39 -5.76
C TYR A 96 -12.99 3.26 -5.19
N ALA A 97 -12.86 3.35 -3.86
CA ALA A 97 -11.71 4.02 -3.23
C ALA A 97 -10.41 3.38 -3.67
N LYS A 98 -10.34 2.04 -3.62
CA LYS A 98 -9.12 1.32 -3.96
C LYS A 98 -8.71 1.46 -5.41
N THR A 99 -9.68 1.51 -6.31
CA THR A 99 -9.44 1.76 -7.73
C THR A 99 -8.74 3.11 -7.94
N ILE A 100 -9.18 4.16 -7.25
CA ILE A 100 -8.51 5.48 -7.29
C ILE A 100 -7.13 5.41 -6.64
N VAL A 101 -6.99 4.75 -5.49
CA VAL A 101 -5.70 4.59 -4.80
C VAL A 101 -4.69 3.82 -5.66
N SER A 102 -5.15 2.84 -6.44
CA SER A 102 -4.33 2.06 -7.38
C SER A 102 -3.77 2.88 -8.54
N LEU A 103 -4.22 4.12 -8.75
CA LEU A 103 -3.53 5.05 -9.65
C LEU A 103 -2.12 5.41 -9.17
N ASN A 104 -1.78 5.11 -7.91
CA ASN A 104 -0.40 5.18 -7.42
C ASN A 104 0.57 4.35 -8.26
N ILE A 105 0.12 3.29 -8.94
CA ILE A 105 0.93 2.48 -9.85
C ILE A 105 1.51 3.35 -10.98
N LEU A 106 0.73 4.35 -11.45
CA LEU A 106 1.17 5.27 -12.50
C LEU A 106 2.27 6.18 -11.99
N ILE A 107 2.04 6.79 -10.83
CA ILE A 107 3.01 7.69 -10.18
C ILE A 107 4.30 6.92 -9.90
N SER A 108 4.21 5.70 -9.35
CA SER A 108 5.36 4.84 -9.10
C SER A 108 6.08 4.41 -10.38
N SER A 109 5.35 4.14 -11.46
CA SER A 109 5.95 3.77 -12.75
C SER A 109 6.67 4.92 -13.44
N VAL A 110 6.20 6.16 -13.24
CA VAL A 110 6.88 7.36 -13.77
C VAL A 110 8.07 7.73 -12.90
N LEU A 111 7.90 7.75 -11.57
CA LEU A 111 9.00 8.03 -10.63
C LEU A 111 10.10 6.98 -10.71
N SER A 112 9.75 5.72 -11.02
CA SER A 112 10.77 4.68 -11.14
C SER A 112 11.75 4.94 -12.29
N LEU A 113 11.32 5.59 -13.38
CA LEU A 113 12.21 6.02 -14.45
C LEU A 113 13.21 7.09 -14.00
N TYR A 114 12.79 7.95 -13.07
CA TYR A 114 13.65 9.01 -12.56
C TYR A 114 14.66 8.48 -11.54
N PHE A 115 14.21 7.60 -10.63
CA PHE A 115 15.04 7.10 -9.52
C PHE A 115 15.85 5.85 -9.86
N PHE A 116 15.37 4.97 -10.74
CA PHE A 116 16.04 3.72 -11.09
C PHE A 116 16.52 3.74 -12.54
N LYS A 117 17.84 3.80 -12.72
CA LYS A 117 18.49 3.92 -14.04
C LYS A 117 18.19 2.77 -15.00
N ASP A 118 17.87 1.59 -14.46
CA ASP A 118 17.55 0.39 -15.25
C ASP A 118 16.07 0.28 -15.64
N ALA A 119 15.21 1.17 -15.12
CA ALA A 119 13.81 1.16 -15.45
C ALA A 119 13.59 1.64 -16.89
N LYS A 120 13.00 0.78 -17.72
CA LYS A 120 12.59 1.12 -19.10
C LYS A 120 11.10 0.89 -19.25
N LEU A 121 10.37 1.90 -19.73
CA LEU A 121 8.99 1.72 -20.16
C LEU A 121 8.96 1.11 -21.56
N ASN A 122 8.36 -0.07 -21.67
CA ASN A 122 8.01 -0.66 -22.95
C ASN A 122 6.62 -0.17 -23.40
N LYS A 123 6.33 -0.25 -24.71
CA LYS A 123 5.03 0.05 -25.30
C LYS A 123 3.89 -0.76 -24.65
N TYR A 124 4.16 -1.99 -24.24
CA TYR A 124 3.20 -2.81 -23.49
C TYR A 124 2.89 -2.23 -22.11
N THR A 125 3.88 -1.72 -21.39
CA THR A 125 3.70 -1.06 -20.09
C THR A 125 2.88 0.22 -20.23
N ALA A 126 3.16 1.02 -21.25
CA ALA A 126 2.39 2.23 -21.56
C ALA A 126 0.92 1.92 -21.90
N CYS A 127 0.68 0.88 -22.71
CA CYS A 127 -0.68 0.41 -23.01
C CYS A 127 -1.39 -0.10 -21.75
N GLY A 128 -0.70 -0.87 -20.90
CA GLY A 128 -1.24 -1.33 -19.61
C GLY A 128 -1.64 -0.18 -18.70
N ILE A 129 -0.83 0.88 -18.62
CA ILE A 129 -1.14 2.10 -17.88
C ILE A 129 -2.43 2.75 -18.38
N LEU A 130 -2.61 2.88 -19.70
CA LEU A 130 -3.82 3.44 -20.29
C LEU A 130 -5.06 2.58 -20.00
N LEU A 131 -4.92 1.25 -20.04
CA LEU A 131 -6.00 0.32 -19.68
C LEU A 131 -6.36 0.41 -18.20
N VAL A 132 -5.39 0.57 -17.31
CA VAL A 132 -5.64 0.79 -15.87
C VAL A 132 -6.38 2.10 -15.65
N LEU A 133 -5.99 3.18 -16.34
CA LEU A 133 -6.68 4.47 -16.29
C LEU A 133 -8.13 4.36 -16.78
N GLY A 134 -8.33 3.75 -17.95
CA GLY A 134 -9.67 3.56 -18.53
C GLY A 134 -10.55 2.67 -17.66
N GLY A 135 -10.02 1.53 -17.21
CA GLY A 135 -10.72 0.62 -16.31
C GLY A 135 -11.07 1.29 -14.98
N SER A 136 -10.13 2.07 -14.41
CA SER A 136 -10.36 2.80 -13.17
C SER A 136 -11.48 3.83 -13.31
N TYR A 137 -11.49 4.59 -14.42
CA TYR A 137 -12.56 5.54 -14.72
C TYR A 137 -13.92 4.85 -14.89
N LEU A 138 -13.97 3.72 -15.59
CA LEU A 138 -15.22 2.98 -15.80
C LEU A 138 -15.81 2.44 -14.48
N ILE A 139 -14.95 1.93 -13.59
CA ILE A 139 -15.34 1.43 -12.27
C ILE A 139 -15.88 2.56 -11.39
N THR A 140 -15.28 3.76 -11.45
CA THR A 140 -15.62 4.88 -10.56
C THR A 140 -16.68 5.82 -11.12
N LYS A 141 -17.08 5.70 -12.39
CA LYS A 141 -18.05 6.60 -13.05
C LYS A 141 -19.41 6.70 -12.36
N LYS A 142 -19.81 5.68 -11.60
CA LYS A 142 -21.07 5.65 -10.83
C LYS A 142 -20.83 5.39 -9.32
N ALA A 143 -19.64 5.73 -8.84
CA ALA A 143 -19.22 5.52 -7.45
C ALA A 143 -19.94 6.45 -6.47
#